data_AF-A0A6I2RN63-F1
#
_entry.id   AF-A0A6I2RN63-F1
#
_cell.length_a   1.000
_cell.length_b   1.000
_cell.length_c   1.000
_cell.angle_alpha   90.00
_cell.angle_beta   90.00
_cell.angle_gamma   90.00
#
_symmetry.space_group_name_H-M   'P 1'
#
loop_
_entity.id
_entity.type
_entity.pdbx_description
1 polymer ?
#
loop_
_entity_poly.entity_id
_entity_poly.type
_entity_poly.pdbx_seq_one_letter_code
_entity_poly.pdbx_strand_id
1 'polypeptide(L)'
;MHWILRAYLKARFKNWPRALRAAGLGRSAGRGGMSSEQVSQKNEEYQQMLNQIRGMAEQLGRIPHPSELPEICRKLKKRYRTWGEVLAAAGVEEAVAVHLQKEENLKDDELRMLQELRTLAERLNRSPLRGEVEQSLRESLLRRFGSWRNALYQIDLEPVRRITPFVNAPLQREKDKQRATHRQELYDCHYRLLKLDPQTQADLALVRKLAQQLGHPPGRREVPAEVRMRLQKACGSWSNALFQLGLQEKCGRLRQR
;
A
#
# COMPACT_ATOMS: atom_id res chain seq x y z
N MET A 1 51.54 -25.94 3.37
CA MET A 1 51.35 -24.57 2.84
C MET A 1 50.03 -23.88 3.28
N HIS A 2 48.92 -24.60 3.44
CA HIS A 2 47.58 -24.02 3.67
C HIS A 2 47.36 -23.34 5.05
N TRP A 3 48.19 -23.63 6.05
CA TRP A 3 48.05 -23.12 7.43
C TRP A 3 48.57 -21.67 7.60
N ILE A 4 49.69 -21.35 6.94
CA ILE A 4 50.35 -20.03 6.99
C ILE A 4 49.43 -18.96 6.39
N LEU A 5 48.84 -19.25 5.22
CA LEU A 5 47.87 -18.37 4.55
C LEU A 5 46.64 -18.12 5.44
N ARG A 6 46.12 -19.15 6.11
CA ARG A 6 45.00 -19.01 7.05
C ARG A 6 45.34 -18.13 8.25
N ALA A 7 46.52 -18.30 8.84
CA ALA A 7 47.00 -17.48 9.95
C ALA A 7 47.15 -16.00 9.54
N TYR A 8 47.76 -15.74 8.39
CA TYR A 8 47.91 -14.40 7.83
C TYR A 8 46.56 -13.70 7.58
N LEU A 9 45.61 -14.39 6.93
CA LEU A 9 44.28 -13.84 6.65
C LEU A 9 43.50 -13.51 7.93
N LYS A 10 43.64 -14.35 8.97
CA LYS A 10 43.01 -14.11 10.28
C LYS A 10 43.63 -12.92 11.01
N ALA A 11 44.96 -12.78 10.98
CA ALA A 11 45.66 -11.65 11.59
C ALA A 11 45.33 -10.32 10.89
N ARG A 12 45.36 -10.29 9.55
CA ARG A 12 45.17 -9.06 8.76
C ARG A 12 43.71 -8.60 8.67
N PHE A 13 42.78 -9.52 8.44
CA PHE A 13 41.38 -9.17 8.14
C PHE A 13 40.40 -9.54 9.26
N LYS A 14 40.89 -10.14 10.36
CA LYS A 14 40.13 -10.66 11.52
C LYS A 14 39.26 -11.87 11.19
N ASN A 15 38.51 -11.84 10.08
CA ASN A 15 37.68 -12.94 9.62
C ASN A 15 37.63 -13.05 8.08
N TRP A 16 37.29 -14.24 7.61
CA TRP A 16 37.22 -14.57 6.19
C TRP A 16 36.26 -13.66 5.39
N PRO A 17 35.06 -13.29 5.87
CA PRO A 17 34.18 -12.36 5.15
C PRO A 17 34.76 -10.96 4.94
N ARG A 18 35.62 -10.47 5.84
CA ARG A 18 36.34 -9.18 5.67
C ARG A 18 37.47 -9.31 4.66
N ALA A 19 38.20 -10.43 4.67
CA ALA A 19 39.22 -10.72 3.66
C ALA A 19 38.61 -10.78 2.25
N LEU A 20 37.46 -11.44 2.11
CA LEU A 20 36.71 -11.50 0.85
C LEU A 20 36.27 -10.10 0.41
N ARG A 21 35.68 -9.28 1.31
CA ARG A 21 35.30 -7.90 0.96
C ARG A 21 36.49 -7.04 0.54
N ALA A 22 37.64 -7.17 1.22
CA ALA A 22 38.86 -6.45 0.88
C ALA A 22 39.44 -6.87 -0.49
N ALA A 23 39.11 -8.10 -0.94
CA ALA A 23 39.46 -8.62 -2.25
C ALA A 23 38.37 -8.36 -3.32
N GLY A 24 37.34 -7.55 -3.04
CA GLY A 24 36.23 -7.31 -3.97
C GLY A 24 35.27 -8.50 -4.15
N LEU A 25 35.33 -9.49 -3.26
CA LEU A 25 34.55 -10.73 -3.34
C LEU A 25 33.35 -10.72 -2.38
N GLY A 26 32.24 -11.33 -2.82
CA GLY A 26 31.05 -11.51 -2.01
C GLY A 26 31.28 -12.46 -0.82
N ARG A 27 30.41 -12.41 0.21
CA ARG A 27 30.56 -13.26 1.42
C ARG A 27 30.53 -14.76 1.14
N SER A 28 29.99 -15.18 0.00
CA SER A 28 29.91 -16.57 -0.45
C SER A 28 30.89 -16.91 -1.58
N ALA A 29 31.85 -16.03 -1.92
CA ALA A 29 32.80 -16.28 -3.00
C ALA A 29 33.55 -17.62 -2.80
N GLY A 30 33.30 -18.55 -3.73
CA GLY A 30 33.62 -19.98 -3.67
C GLY A 30 32.85 -20.71 -4.77
N ARG A 31 32.81 -22.06 -4.78
CA ARG A 31 32.00 -22.82 -5.76
C ARG A 31 30.52 -22.45 -5.62
N GLY A 32 30.02 -21.62 -6.55
CA GLY A 32 28.63 -21.13 -6.58
C GLY A 32 28.39 -19.75 -5.95
N GLY A 33 29.44 -19.07 -5.47
CA GLY A 33 29.35 -17.72 -4.91
C GLY A 33 29.39 -16.61 -5.95
N MET A 34 28.68 -15.50 -5.70
CA MET A 34 28.74 -14.30 -6.55
C MET A 34 29.87 -13.37 -6.10
N SER A 35 30.54 -12.72 -7.06
CA SER A 35 31.47 -11.61 -6.76
C SER A 35 30.74 -10.40 -6.17
N SER A 36 31.46 -9.47 -5.55
CA SER A 36 30.82 -8.26 -5.03
C SER A 36 30.20 -7.41 -6.14
N GLU A 37 30.85 -7.37 -7.30
CA GLU A 37 30.36 -6.68 -8.51
C GLU A 37 29.07 -7.30 -9.04
N GLN A 38 29.02 -8.64 -9.15
CA GLN A 38 27.80 -9.35 -9.58
C GLN A 38 26.64 -9.14 -8.61
N VAL A 39 26.93 -9.02 -7.31
CA VAL A 39 25.91 -8.69 -6.30
C VAL A 39 25.44 -7.24 -6.46
N SER A 40 26.33 -6.30 -6.75
CA SER A 40 25.96 -4.90 -7.02
C SER A 40 25.07 -4.78 -8.26
N GLN A 41 25.49 -5.36 -9.39
CA GLN A 41 24.74 -5.37 -10.64
C GLN A 41 23.33 -5.94 -10.44
N LYS A 42 23.19 -7.07 -9.74
CA LYS A 42 21.87 -7.61 -9.41
C LYS A 42 21.05 -6.68 -8.55
N ASN A 43 21.65 -6.01 -7.57
CA ASN A 43 20.93 -5.04 -6.74
C ASN A 43 20.47 -3.83 -7.56
N GLU A 44 21.30 -3.35 -8.49
CA GLU A 44 20.95 -2.26 -9.42
C GLU A 44 19.78 -2.68 -10.33
N GLU A 45 19.82 -3.88 -10.91
CA GLU A 45 18.70 -4.45 -11.68
C GLU A 45 17.41 -4.52 -10.85
N TYR A 46 17.52 -4.92 -9.57
CA TYR A 46 16.37 -4.92 -8.65
C TYR A 46 15.83 -3.51 -8.41
N GLN A 47 16.70 -2.54 -8.18
CA GLN A 47 16.28 -1.15 -7.98
C GLN A 47 15.65 -0.56 -9.24
N GLN A 48 16.18 -0.87 -10.42
CA GLN A 48 15.57 -0.47 -11.69
C GLN A 48 14.16 -1.04 -11.84
N MET A 49 13.94 -2.30 -11.49
CA MET A 49 12.59 -2.90 -11.52
C MET A 49 11.64 -2.24 -10.51
N LEU A 50 12.11 -1.90 -9.31
CA LEU A 50 11.30 -1.17 -8.33
C LEU A 50 10.96 0.24 -8.83
N ASN A 51 11.91 0.93 -9.46
CA ASN A 51 11.69 2.24 -10.07
C ASN A 51 10.71 2.17 -11.25
N GLN A 52 10.73 1.10 -12.04
CA GLN A 52 9.71 0.87 -13.09
C GLN A 52 8.31 0.71 -12.50
N ILE A 53 8.17 -0.06 -11.41
CA ILE A 53 6.89 -0.21 -10.71
C ILE A 53 6.41 1.15 -10.18
N ARG A 54 7.32 1.93 -9.59
CA ARG A 54 7.04 3.27 -9.10
C ARG A 54 6.58 4.20 -10.21
N GLY A 55 7.33 4.29 -11.31
CA GLY A 55 6.98 5.13 -12.46
C GLY A 55 5.66 4.72 -13.12
N MET A 56 5.36 3.41 -13.19
CA MET A 56 4.06 2.95 -13.66
C MET A 56 2.93 3.37 -12.71
N ALA A 57 3.15 3.33 -11.40
CA ALA A 57 2.15 3.77 -10.43
C ALA A 57 1.88 5.29 -10.54
N GLU A 58 2.93 6.08 -10.78
CA GLU A 58 2.83 7.52 -11.07
C GLU A 58 2.00 7.75 -12.34
N GLN A 59 2.33 7.07 -13.44
CA GLN A 59 1.59 7.19 -14.71
C GLN A 59 0.12 6.78 -14.60
N LEU A 60 -0.18 5.72 -13.84
CA LEU A 60 -1.55 5.23 -13.68
C LEU A 60 -2.37 6.05 -12.67
N GLY A 61 -1.72 6.85 -11.80
CA GLY A 61 -2.38 7.47 -10.66
C GLY A 61 -3.00 6.47 -9.68
N ARG A 62 -2.58 5.20 -9.74
CA ARG A 62 -3.05 4.10 -8.88
C ARG A 62 -1.97 3.03 -8.72
N ILE A 63 -2.15 2.21 -7.69
CA ILE A 63 -1.29 1.04 -7.46
C ILE A 63 -1.47 0.05 -8.63
N PRO A 64 -0.39 -0.37 -9.30
CA PRO A 64 -0.45 -1.37 -10.36
C PRO A 64 -0.77 -2.75 -9.78
N HIS A 65 -1.57 -3.51 -10.52
CA HIS A 65 -1.88 -4.90 -10.22
C HIS A 65 -0.73 -5.81 -10.72
N PRO A 66 -0.36 -6.89 -10.03
CA PRO A 66 0.75 -7.76 -10.43
C PRO A 66 0.60 -8.35 -11.85
N SER A 67 -0.64 -8.55 -12.30
CA SER A 67 -0.92 -9.01 -13.68
C SER A 67 -0.57 -8.00 -14.77
N GLU A 68 -0.39 -6.72 -14.44
CA GLU A 68 0.05 -5.69 -15.39
C GLU A 68 1.57 -5.74 -15.60
N LEU A 69 2.30 -6.41 -14.70
CA LEU A 69 3.77 -6.50 -14.69
C LEU A 69 4.26 -7.94 -14.52
N PRO A 70 3.85 -8.89 -15.40
CA PRO A 70 4.13 -10.31 -15.21
C PRO A 70 5.64 -10.63 -15.24
N GLU A 71 6.39 -9.93 -16.09
CA GLU A 71 7.84 -10.10 -16.24
C GLU A 71 8.61 -9.64 -15.00
N ILE A 72 8.26 -8.47 -14.47
CA ILE A 72 8.85 -7.94 -13.24
C ILE A 72 8.51 -8.86 -12.05
N CYS A 73 7.26 -9.30 -11.95
CA CYS A 73 6.83 -10.25 -10.92
C CYS A 73 7.67 -11.54 -10.94
N ARG A 74 7.96 -12.09 -12.13
CA ARG A 74 8.75 -13.32 -12.27
C ARG A 74 10.19 -13.16 -11.78
N LYS A 75 10.79 -11.98 -11.98
CA LYS A 75 12.16 -11.67 -11.54
C LYS A 75 12.23 -11.38 -10.03
N LEU A 76 11.24 -10.66 -9.50
CA LEU A 76 11.20 -10.25 -8.09
C LEU A 76 10.83 -11.36 -7.10
N LYS A 77 10.21 -12.45 -7.56
CA LYS A 77 9.83 -13.60 -6.71
C LYS A 77 10.99 -14.24 -5.93
N LYS A 78 12.22 -14.07 -6.40
CA LYS A 78 13.42 -14.59 -5.72
C LYS A 78 13.72 -13.85 -4.41
N ARG A 79 13.21 -12.63 -4.26
CA ARG A 79 13.50 -11.73 -3.14
C ARG A 79 12.28 -11.38 -2.30
N TYR A 80 11.12 -11.29 -2.94
CA TYR A 80 9.86 -10.95 -2.29
C TYR A 80 8.86 -12.08 -2.39
N ARG A 81 8.07 -12.27 -1.34
CA ARG A 81 7.06 -13.33 -1.25
C ARG A 81 5.70 -12.87 -1.77
N THR A 82 5.38 -11.59 -1.58
CA THR A 82 4.06 -11.04 -1.89
C THR A 82 4.19 -9.75 -2.70
N TRP A 83 3.14 -9.41 -3.45
CA TRP A 83 3.10 -8.14 -4.17
C TRP A 83 3.07 -6.94 -3.21
N GLY A 84 2.45 -7.08 -2.04
CA GLY A 84 2.49 -6.05 -0.99
C GLY A 84 3.91 -5.68 -0.56
N GLU A 85 4.80 -6.66 -0.39
CA GLU A 85 6.22 -6.40 -0.07
C GLU A 85 6.95 -5.65 -1.19
N VAL A 86 6.65 -5.97 -2.45
CA VAL A 86 7.21 -5.29 -3.61
C VAL A 86 6.77 -3.83 -3.65
N LEU A 87 5.47 -3.56 -3.44
CA LEU A 87 4.92 -2.20 -3.43
C LEU A 87 5.51 -1.35 -2.31
N ALA A 88 5.70 -1.93 -1.12
CA ALA A 88 6.37 -1.28 0.00
C ALA A 88 7.84 -0.99 -0.32
N ALA A 89 8.56 -1.93 -0.93
CA ALA A 89 9.95 -1.75 -1.33
C ALA A 89 10.12 -0.69 -2.44
N ALA A 90 9.12 -0.53 -3.31
CA ALA A 90 9.13 0.44 -4.41
C ALA A 90 8.65 1.85 -4.00
N GLY A 91 8.13 2.05 -2.78
CA GLY A 91 7.64 3.37 -2.35
C GLY A 91 6.48 3.88 -3.21
N VAL A 92 5.58 2.99 -3.61
CA VAL A 92 4.49 3.27 -4.56
C VAL A 92 3.43 4.19 -3.93
N GLU A 93 3.25 4.15 -2.60
CA GLU A 93 2.26 4.99 -1.94
C GLU A 93 2.59 6.48 -2.06
N GLU A 94 3.86 6.83 -1.86
CA GLU A 94 4.38 8.18 -2.06
C GLU A 94 4.24 8.61 -3.53
N ALA A 95 4.57 7.71 -4.45
CA ALA A 95 4.55 7.96 -5.89
C ALA A 95 3.15 8.35 -6.40
N VAL A 96 2.11 7.65 -5.91
CA VAL A 96 0.71 7.89 -6.31
C VAL A 96 0.16 9.17 -5.68
N ALA A 97 0.73 9.67 -4.58
CA ALA A 97 0.26 10.88 -3.91
C ALA A 97 0.65 12.18 -4.65
N VAL A 98 1.75 12.17 -5.41
CA VAL A 98 2.34 13.38 -6.03
C VAL A 98 1.47 13.97 -7.17
N HIS A 99 0.57 13.19 -7.77
CA HIS A 99 -0.18 13.59 -8.97
C HIS A 99 -1.61 14.11 -8.72
N LEU A 100 -1.96 14.43 -7.47
CA LEU A 100 -3.29 14.93 -7.14
C LEU A 100 -3.36 16.45 -7.36
N GLN A 101 -3.89 16.86 -8.51
CA GLN A 101 -4.15 18.26 -8.83
C GLN A 101 -5.64 18.47 -9.15
N LYS A 102 -6.18 19.61 -8.71
CA LYS A 102 -7.54 20.02 -9.07
C LYS A 102 -7.50 20.68 -10.44
N GLU A 103 -8.45 20.31 -11.29
CA GLU A 103 -8.64 20.95 -12.59
C GLU A 103 -9.34 22.29 -12.38
N GLU A 104 -8.72 23.37 -12.83
CA GLU A 104 -9.29 24.72 -12.70
C GLU A 104 -10.35 25.02 -13.76
N ASN A 105 -10.22 24.41 -14.95
CA ASN A 105 -11.09 24.67 -16.10
C ASN A 105 -11.95 23.44 -16.43
N LEU A 106 -13.05 23.30 -15.69
CA LEU A 106 -14.04 22.24 -15.90
C LEU A 106 -15.15 22.73 -16.83
N LYS A 107 -15.54 21.88 -17.78
CA LYS A 107 -16.71 22.11 -18.65
C LYS A 107 -18.00 21.82 -17.89
N ASP A 108 -19.13 22.38 -18.35
CA ASP A 108 -20.44 22.15 -17.74
C ASP A 108 -20.81 20.67 -17.61
N ASP A 109 -20.52 19.86 -18.64
CA ASP A 109 -20.76 18.42 -18.59
C ASP A 109 -19.88 17.71 -17.54
N GLU A 110 -18.65 18.18 -17.35
CA GLU A 110 -17.72 17.65 -16.35
C GLU A 110 -18.19 18.01 -14.94
N LEU A 111 -18.67 19.23 -14.73
CA LEU A 111 -19.29 19.66 -13.49
C LEU A 111 -20.53 18.83 -13.15
N ARG A 112 -21.38 18.52 -14.15
CA ARG A 112 -22.55 17.65 -13.97
C ARG A 112 -22.15 16.25 -13.54
N MET A 113 -21.16 15.64 -14.21
CA MET A 113 -20.64 14.32 -13.86
C MET A 113 -20.05 14.28 -12.44
N LEU A 114 -19.29 15.31 -12.05
CA LEU A 114 -18.73 15.42 -10.70
C LEU A 114 -19.82 15.64 -9.64
N GLN A 115 -20.87 16.41 -9.97
CA GLN A 115 -22.00 16.63 -9.07
C GLN A 115 -22.82 15.36 -8.88
N GLU A 116 -23.03 14.57 -9.91
CA GLU A 116 -23.67 13.25 -9.81
C GLU A 116 -22.87 12.32 -8.88
N LEU A 117 -21.54 12.29 -9.06
CA LEU A 117 -20.65 11.51 -8.20
C LEU A 117 -20.69 11.98 -6.74
N ARG A 118 -20.72 13.29 -6.49
CA ARG A 118 -20.84 13.88 -5.15
C ARG A 118 -22.18 13.53 -4.51
N THR A 119 -23.28 13.64 -5.25
CA THR A 119 -24.63 13.29 -4.77
C THR A 119 -24.70 11.82 -4.37
N LEU A 120 -24.09 10.94 -5.16
CA LEU A 120 -23.98 9.53 -4.81
C LEU A 120 -23.17 9.31 -3.53
N ALA A 121 -22.04 10.01 -3.38
CA ALA A 121 -21.19 9.91 -2.19
C ALA A 121 -21.93 10.37 -0.92
N GLU A 122 -22.67 11.47 -1.01
CA GLU A 122 -23.50 12.00 0.08
C GLU A 122 -24.59 11.02 0.49
N ARG A 123 -25.25 10.38 -0.48
CA ARG A 123 -26.25 9.34 -0.22
C ARG A 123 -25.66 8.12 0.46
N LEU A 124 -24.46 7.70 0.05
CA LEU A 124 -23.74 6.58 0.66
C LEU A 124 -23.06 6.95 1.99
N ASN A 125 -22.96 8.24 2.31
CA ASN A 125 -22.19 8.81 3.40
C ASN A 125 -20.68 8.47 3.37
N ARG A 126 -20.15 8.17 2.18
CA ARG A 126 -18.74 7.81 1.93
C ARG A 126 -18.41 7.93 0.44
N SER A 127 -17.14 7.81 0.09
CA SER A 127 -16.75 7.64 -1.31
C SER A 127 -17.42 6.39 -1.92
N PRO A 128 -17.99 6.48 -3.14
CA PRO A 128 -18.52 5.34 -3.86
C PRO A 128 -17.40 4.41 -4.32
N LEU A 129 -17.72 3.11 -4.40
CA LEU A 129 -16.89 2.10 -5.06
C LEU A 129 -17.11 2.17 -6.58
N ARG A 130 -16.11 1.73 -7.35
CA ARG A 130 -16.19 1.71 -8.83
C ARG A 130 -17.35 0.89 -9.40
N GLY A 131 -17.89 -0.06 -8.63
CA GLY A 131 -19.03 -0.89 -9.03
C GLY A 131 -20.39 -0.30 -8.63
N GLU A 132 -20.42 0.75 -7.81
CA GLU A 132 -21.64 1.43 -7.37
C GLU A 132 -22.00 2.62 -8.27
N VAL A 133 -21.08 3.00 -9.17
CA VAL A 133 -21.25 4.08 -10.12
C VAL A 133 -21.60 3.49 -11.48
N GLU A 134 -22.54 4.14 -12.16
CA GLU A 134 -22.95 3.77 -13.52
C GLU A 134 -21.73 3.74 -14.45
N GLN A 135 -21.73 2.77 -15.38
CA GLN A 135 -20.57 2.43 -16.18
C GLN A 135 -20.16 3.58 -17.12
N SER A 136 -21.11 4.22 -17.80
CA SER A 136 -20.86 5.33 -18.72
C SER A 136 -20.29 6.56 -18.01
N LEU A 137 -20.82 6.90 -16.82
CA LEU A 137 -20.28 7.97 -15.97
C LEU A 137 -18.84 7.65 -15.55
N ARG A 138 -18.61 6.43 -15.08
CA ARG A 138 -17.28 5.97 -14.66
C ARG A 138 -16.26 6.05 -15.80
N GLU A 139 -16.62 5.60 -16.99
CA GLU A 139 -15.73 5.63 -18.16
C GLU A 139 -15.42 7.06 -18.59
N SER A 140 -16.41 7.96 -18.56
CA SER A 140 -16.24 9.38 -18.87
C SER A 140 -15.29 10.09 -17.88
N LEU A 141 -15.48 9.85 -16.58
CA LEU A 141 -14.60 10.36 -15.53
C LEU A 141 -13.16 9.84 -15.67
N LEU A 142 -12.99 8.55 -15.95
CA LEU A 142 -11.65 7.96 -16.15
C LEU A 142 -10.97 8.52 -17.40
N ARG A 143 -11.72 8.75 -18.48
CA ARG A 143 -11.20 9.35 -19.70
C ARG A 143 -10.74 10.79 -19.48
N ARG A 144 -11.47 11.57 -18.68
CA ARG A 144 -11.14 12.98 -18.41
C ARG A 144 -10.04 13.17 -17.38
N PHE A 145 -10.10 12.44 -16.26
CA PHE A 145 -9.22 12.65 -15.10
C PHE A 145 -8.10 11.60 -14.99
N GLY A 146 -8.05 10.63 -15.91
CA GLY A 146 -7.01 9.60 -16.02
C GLY A 146 -7.14 8.45 -15.01
N SER A 147 -7.56 8.75 -13.77
CA SER A 147 -7.71 7.73 -12.71
C SER A 147 -8.95 7.97 -11.86
N TRP A 148 -9.44 6.89 -11.24
CA TRP A 148 -10.58 6.97 -10.31
C TRP A 148 -10.25 7.83 -9.09
N ARG A 149 -9.00 7.76 -8.63
CA ARG A 149 -8.52 8.57 -7.52
C ARG A 149 -8.54 10.06 -7.87
N ASN A 150 -8.11 10.42 -9.08
CA ASN A 150 -8.12 11.80 -9.55
C ASN A 150 -9.54 12.34 -9.73
N ALA A 151 -10.46 11.51 -10.24
CA ALA A 151 -11.87 11.90 -10.36
C ALA A 151 -12.51 12.19 -8.99
N LEU A 152 -12.27 11.34 -7.99
CA LEU A 152 -12.73 11.57 -6.62
C LEU A 152 -12.06 12.80 -5.98
N TYR A 153 -10.78 13.03 -6.28
CA TYR A 153 -10.04 14.18 -5.77
C TYR A 153 -10.64 15.53 -6.21
N GLN A 154 -11.26 15.59 -7.40
CA GLN A 154 -11.95 16.80 -7.85
C GLN A 154 -13.08 17.22 -6.91
N ILE A 155 -13.71 16.25 -6.24
CA ILE A 155 -14.79 16.48 -5.26
C ILE A 155 -14.34 16.30 -3.80
N ASP A 156 -13.03 16.41 -3.54
CA ASP A 156 -12.43 16.32 -2.20
C ASP A 156 -12.62 14.95 -1.52
N LEU A 157 -12.75 13.88 -2.31
CA LEU A 157 -12.91 12.52 -1.83
C LEU A 157 -11.67 11.66 -2.08
N GLU A 158 -11.45 10.69 -1.19
CA GLU A 158 -10.45 9.65 -1.35
C GLU A 158 -11.12 8.30 -1.66
N PRO A 159 -10.49 7.46 -2.51
CA PRO A 159 -11.01 6.13 -2.79
C PRO A 159 -11.00 5.27 -1.53
N VAL A 160 -12.00 4.39 -1.41
CA VAL A 160 -12.04 3.34 -0.38
C VAL A 160 -10.79 2.46 -0.52
N ARG A 161 -9.94 2.42 0.50
CA ARG A 161 -8.69 1.63 0.51
C ARG A 161 -8.91 0.35 1.29
N ARG A 162 -8.38 -0.77 0.81
CA ARG A 162 -8.30 -1.98 1.65
C ARG A 162 -7.23 -1.81 2.71
N ILE A 163 -7.45 -2.33 3.91
CA ILE A 163 -6.50 -2.25 5.04
C ILE A 163 -5.21 -3.01 4.71
N THR A 164 -5.35 -4.19 4.10
CA THR A 164 -4.25 -5.06 3.71
C THR A 164 -4.33 -5.38 2.22
N PRO A 165 -4.09 -4.40 1.33
CA PRO A 165 -4.12 -4.65 -0.10
C PRO A 165 -2.94 -5.54 -0.47
N PHE A 166 -3.19 -6.61 -1.23
CA PHE A 166 -2.15 -7.50 -1.76
C PHE A 166 -1.24 -8.20 -0.73
N VAL A 167 -1.58 -8.18 0.57
CA VAL A 167 -0.76 -8.80 1.63
C VAL A 167 -0.58 -10.30 1.39
N ASN A 168 -1.59 -10.97 0.84
CA ASN A 168 -1.51 -12.38 0.46
C ASN A 168 -1.50 -12.58 -1.07
N ALA A 169 -1.32 -11.53 -1.86
CA ALA A 169 -1.31 -11.66 -3.32
C ALA A 169 0.05 -12.23 -3.77
N PRO A 170 0.08 -13.44 -4.33
CA PRO A 170 1.32 -14.02 -4.83
C PRO A 170 1.78 -13.26 -6.07
N LEU A 171 3.11 -13.14 -6.26
CA LEU A 171 3.66 -12.53 -7.47
C LEU A 171 3.37 -13.36 -8.73
N GLN A 172 3.19 -14.66 -8.58
CA GLN A 172 2.86 -15.56 -9.69
C GLN A 172 1.61 -16.35 -9.33
N ARG A 173 0.65 -16.34 -10.26
CA ARG A 173 -0.61 -17.07 -10.11
C ARG A 173 -0.40 -18.53 -10.50
N GLU A 174 -0.83 -19.45 -9.66
CA GLU A 174 -1.00 -20.85 -10.07
C GLU A 174 -2.14 -20.91 -11.10
N LYS A 175 -1.92 -21.63 -12.21
CA LYS A 175 -2.83 -21.67 -13.37
C LYS A 175 -4.25 -22.14 -13.01
N ASP A 176 -4.40 -22.86 -11.90
CA ASP A 176 -5.65 -23.54 -11.53
C ASP A 176 -6.48 -22.82 -10.45
N LYS A 177 -6.03 -21.66 -9.95
CA LYS A 177 -6.81 -20.91 -8.94
C LYS A 177 -7.77 -19.94 -9.62
N GLN A 178 -9.07 -20.26 -9.54
CA GLN A 178 -10.16 -19.37 -9.94
C GLN A 178 -9.96 -17.97 -9.33
N ARG A 179 -10.34 -16.94 -10.09
CA ARG A 179 -10.35 -15.57 -9.59
C ARG A 179 -11.29 -15.50 -8.40
N ALA A 180 -10.73 -15.30 -7.20
CA ALA A 180 -11.52 -14.86 -6.06
C ALA A 180 -12.31 -13.64 -6.53
N THR A 181 -13.63 -13.75 -6.50
CA THR A 181 -14.53 -12.66 -6.85
C THR A 181 -14.17 -11.45 -5.99
N HIS A 182 -14.09 -10.28 -6.62
CA HIS A 182 -13.89 -9.06 -5.87
C HIS A 182 -15.06 -8.91 -4.90
N ARG A 183 -14.82 -9.16 -3.60
CA ARG A 183 -15.80 -8.85 -2.57
C ARG A 183 -16.14 -7.37 -2.68
N GLN A 184 -17.40 -7.08 -2.98
CA GLN A 184 -17.96 -5.73 -2.99
C GLN A 184 -18.27 -5.23 -1.58
N GLU A 185 -18.07 -6.09 -0.58
CA GLU A 185 -18.23 -5.77 0.84
C GLU A 185 -17.14 -4.81 1.33
N LEU A 186 -17.53 -3.82 2.13
CA LEU A 186 -16.63 -2.84 2.76
C LEU A 186 -15.85 -3.42 3.96
N TYR A 187 -15.95 -4.72 4.19
CA TYR A 187 -15.19 -5.40 5.22
C TYR A 187 -13.69 -5.25 4.92
N ASP A 188 -12.89 -4.95 5.95
CA ASP A 188 -11.45 -4.65 5.84
C ASP A 188 -11.09 -3.48 4.91
N CYS A 189 -11.90 -2.43 4.90
CA CYS A 189 -11.61 -1.19 4.18
C CYS A 189 -11.51 0.04 5.11
N HIS A 190 -10.65 0.98 4.73
CA HIS A 190 -10.55 2.34 5.24
C HIS A 190 -11.22 3.31 4.27
N TYR A 191 -12.14 4.12 4.77
CA TYR A 191 -12.83 5.16 4.01
C TYR A 191 -13.33 6.24 4.96
N ARG A 192 -13.41 7.50 4.50
CA ARG A 192 -13.91 8.61 5.31
C ARG A 192 -15.43 8.69 5.23
N LEU A 193 -16.07 8.85 6.39
CA LEU A 193 -17.49 9.20 6.47
C LEU A 193 -17.66 10.69 6.20
N LEU A 194 -18.68 11.06 5.41
CA LEU A 194 -18.91 12.47 5.05
C LEU A 194 -19.67 13.22 6.14
N LYS A 195 -20.64 12.56 6.76
CA LYS A 195 -21.50 13.06 7.83
C LYS A 195 -21.41 12.07 8.99
N LEU A 196 -21.07 12.58 10.16
CA LEU A 196 -21.07 11.81 11.41
C LEU A 196 -22.34 12.19 12.18
N ASP A 197 -23.13 11.20 12.58
CA ASP A 197 -24.22 11.45 13.50
C ASP A 197 -23.67 11.87 14.88
N PRO A 198 -24.44 12.64 15.69
CA PRO A 198 -23.96 13.15 16.97
C PRO A 198 -23.46 12.06 17.93
N GLN A 199 -24.08 10.87 17.90
CA GLN A 199 -23.70 9.75 18.75
C GLN A 199 -22.35 9.16 18.31
N THR A 200 -22.16 8.92 17.01
CA THR A 200 -20.86 8.48 16.47
C THR A 200 -19.77 9.50 16.75
N GLN A 201 -20.07 10.79 16.64
CA GLN A 201 -19.10 11.85 16.95
C GLN A 201 -18.69 11.83 18.43
N ALA A 202 -19.64 11.65 19.36
CA ALA A 202 -19.35 11.53 20.78
C ALA A 202 -18.51 10.27 21.10
N ASP A 203 -18.86 9.14 20.49
CA ASP A 203 -18.13 7.88 20.65
C ASP A 203 -16.68 8.00 20.11
N LEU A 204 -16.49 8.64 18.96
CA LEU A 204 -15.16 8.92 18.40
C LEU A 204 -14.35 9.88 19.29
N ALA A 205 -14.99 10.90 19.88
CA ALA A 205 -14.33 11.82 20.80
C ALA A 205 -13.85 11.13 22.08
N LEU A 206 -14.64 10.20 22.62
CA LEU A 206 -14.25 9.36 23.76
C LEU A 206 -13.02 8.51 23.42
N VAL A 207 -13.03 7.84 22.26
CA VAL A 207 -11.89 7.03 21.81
C VAL A 207 -10.64 7.87 21.60
N ARG A 208 -10.78 9.10 21.07
CA ARG A 208 -9.66 10.03 20.92
C ARG A 208 -9.06 10.43 22.26
N LYS A 209 -9.89 10.71 23.27
CA LYS A 209 -9.45 11.04 24.62
C LYS A 209 -8.71 9.86 25.27
N LEU A 210 -9.24 8.64 25.12
CA LEU A 210 -8.58 7.42 25.59
C LEU A 210 -7.21 7.23 24.92
N ALA A 211 -7.13 7.43 23.60
CA ALA A 211 -5.87 7.32 22.86
C ALA A 211 -4.81 8.31 23.37
N GLN A 212 -5.21 9.54 23.68
CA GLN A 212 -4.34 10.56 24.26
C GLN A 212 -3.84 10.17 25.66
N GLN A 213 -4.68 9.54 26.48
CA GLN A 213 -4.31 9.07 27.81
C GLN A 213 -3.36 7.86 27.77
N LEU A 214 -3.57 6.94 26.83
CA LEU A 214 -2.75 5.73 26.68
C LEU A 214 -1.42 5.99 25.94
N GLY A 215 -1.33 7.07 25.16
CA GLY A 215 -0.17 7.36 24.31
C GLY A 215 -0.04 6.43 23.09
N HIS A 216 -1.03 5.56 22.84
CA HIS A 216 -1.12 4.69 21.67
C HIS A 216 -2.58 4.54 21.22
N PRO A 217 -2.83 4.07 19.98
CA PRO A 217 -4.17 3.74 19.53
C PRO A 217 -4.81 2.67 20.45
N PRO A 218 -6.06 2.87 20.91
CA PRO A 218 -6.69 1.94 21.83
C PRO A 218 -7.06 0.63 21.13
N GLY A 219 -6.69 -0.47 21.77
CA GLY A 219 -7.08 -1.82 21.41
C GLY A 219 -8.55 -2.09 21.72
N ARG A 220 -9.07 -3.19 21.17
CA ARG A 220 -10.50 -3.57 21.29
C ARG A 220 -10.98 -3.79 22.73
N ARG A 221 -10.07 -4.12 23.66
CA ARG A 221 -10.38 -4.40 25.07
C ARG A 221 -10.30 -3.15 25.96
N GLU A 222 -9.70 -2.07 25.46
CA GLU A 222 -9.46 -0.83 26.21
C GLU A 222 -10.60 0.18 26.05
N VAL A 223 -11.55 -0.12 25.17
CA VAL A 223 -12.73 0.73 24.89
C VAL A 223 -13.98 -0.03 25.34
N PRO A 224 -14.95 0.65 25.99
CA PRO A 224 -16.21 0.04 26.37
C PRO A 224 -16.88 -0.70 25.19
N ALA A 225 -17.42 -1.89 25.47
CA ALA A 225 -17.91 -2.78 24.42
C ALA A 225 -19.06 -2.14 23.63
N GLU A 226 -19.92 -1.36 24.30
CA GLU A 226 -21.06 -0.68 23.71
C GLU A 226 -20.60 0.40 22.71
N VAL A 227 -19.64 1.23 23.12
CA VAL A 227 -19.02 2.26 22.27
C VAL A 227 -18.38 1.61 21.05
N ARG A 228 -17.61 0.53 21.26
CA ARG A 228 -16.96 -0.22 20.18
C ARG A 228 -17.98 -0.80 19.19
N MET A 229 -19.08 -1.38 19.68
CA MET A 229 -20.12 -1.97 18.82
C MET A 229 -20.84 -0.91 18.00
N ARG A 230 -21.17 0.25 18.59
CA ARG A 230 -21.76 1.39 17.86
C ARG A 230 -20.81 1.91 16.78
N LEU A 231 -19.54 2.11 17.11
CA LEU A 231 -18.53 2.56 16.15
C LEU A 231 -18.27 1.53 15.04
N GLN A 232 -18.28 0.24 15.35
CA GLN A 232 -18.18 -0.82 14.32
C GLN A 232 -19.37 -0.80 13.37
N LYS A 233 -20.58 -0.56 13.88
CA LYS A 233 -21.79 -0.44 13.06
C LYS A 233 -21.75 0.81 12.17
N ALA A 234 -21.38 1.96 12.72
CA ALA A 234 -21.34 3.23 12.00
C ALA A 234 -20.19 3.31 10.99
N CYS A 235 -18.98 2.88 11.38
CA CYS A 235 -17.79 2.95 10.54
C CYS A 235 -17.52 1.66 9.75
N GLY A 236 -18.38 0.64 9.82
CA GLY A 236 -18.22 -0.67 9.18
C GLY A 236 -17.18 -1.59 9.84
N SER A 237 -16.12 -1.04 10.45
CA SER A 237 -15.14 -1.81 11.22
C SER A 237 -14.44 -0.97 12.29
N TRP A 238 -13.86 -1.64 13.29
CA TRP A 238 -13.06 -0.97 14.33
C TRP A 238 -11.82 -0.29 13.76
N SER A 239 -11.18 -0.93 12.78
CA SER A 239 -9.99 -0.35 12.13
C SER A 239 -10.37 0.91 11.35
N ASN A 240 -11.53 0.95 10.71
CA ASN A 240 -12.02 2.15 10.05
C ASN A 240 -12.44 3.26 11.04
N ALA A 241 -12.93 2.89 12.23
CA ALA A 241 -13.19 3.87 13.30
C ALA A 241 -11.88 4.55 13.77
N LEU A 242 -10.81 3.77 13.97
CA LEU A 242 -9.49 4.34 14.25
C LEU A 242 -8.94 5.17 13.08
N PHE A 243 -9.24 4.78 11.84
CA PHE A 243 -8.91 5.56 10.65
C PHE A 243 -9.59 6.93 10.62
N GLN A 244 -10.86 7.02 11.05
CA GLN A 244 -11.54 8.33 11.15
C GLN A 244 -10.77 9.29 12.06
N LEU A 245 -10.15 8.78 13.13
CA LEU A 245 -9.37 9.56 14.09
C LEU A 245 -7.93 9.84 13.64
N GLY A 246 -7.48 9.27 12.52
CA GLY A 246 -6.08 9.33 12.11
C GLY A 246 -5.13 8.51 13.01
N LEU A 247 -5.67 7.62 13.84
CA LEU A 247 -4.91 6.80 14.79
C LEU A 247 -4.43 5.48 14.18
N GLN A 248 -4.13 5.47 12.87
CA GLN A 248 -3.64 4.27 12.22
C GLN A 248 -2.28 3.87 12.81
N GLU A 249 -2.14 2.60 13.19
CA GLU A 249 -0.81 2.00 13.29
C GLU A 249 -0.17 2.10 11.90
N LYS A 250 1.00 2.74 11.79
CA LYS A 250 1.79 2.66 10.55
C LYS A 250 1.98 1.18 10.25
N CYS A 251 1.35 0.68 9.20
CA CYS A 251 1.53 -0.68 8.69
C CYS A 251 2.94 -0.77 8.09
N GLY A 252 3.95 -0.84 8.96
CA GLY A 252 5.32 -0.54 8.58
C GLY A 252 6.31 -0.57 9.74
N ARG A 253 6.10 -1.44 10.74
CA ARG A 253 7.25 -2.06 11.41
C ARG A 253 7.22 -3.54 11.05
N LEU A 254 7.82 -3.86 9.90
CA LEU A 254 8.46 -5.16 9.74
C LEU A 254 9.29 -5.36 11.01
N ARG A 255 8.87 -6.31 11.85
CA ARG A 255 9.66 -6.77 12.98
C ARG A 255 11.01 -7.18 12.41
N GLN A 256 12.02 -6.34 12.56
CA GLN A 256 13.40 -6.75 12.35
C GLN A 256 13.65 -7.84 13.40
N ARG A 257 13.71 -9.08 12.94
CA ARG A 257 14.37 -10.18 13.62
C ARG A 257 15.68 -10.42 12.90
#